data_AF-V5HK92-F1
#
_entry.id   AF-V5HK92-F1
#
_cell.length_a   1.000
_cell.length_b   1.000
_cell.length_c   1.000
_cell.angle_alpha   90.00
_cell.angle_beta   90.00
_cell.angle_gamma   90.00
#
_symmetry.space_group_name_H-M   'P 1'
#
loop_
_entity.id
_entity.type
_entity.pdbx_description
1 polymer ?
#
loop_
_entity_poly.entity_id
_entity_poly.type
_entity_poly.pdbx_seq_one_letter_code
_entity_poly.pdbx_strand_id
1 'polypeptide(L)'
;MSSFAGVLTEDCFKISSSKSYTFSKKPKPGTNWNLFPGKTWNKTFYCQKLHPQFLGVTGHDHDSYTPRCKLLCCPKYHRTCFVNDMADGMGCGGE
;
A
#
# COMPACT_ATOMS: atom_id res chain seq x y z
N MET A 1 24.96 -5.26 -0.62
CA MET A 1 25.68 -4.01 -0.96
C MET A 1 24.73 -3.10 -1.72
N SER A 2 24.38 -1.95 -1.14
CA SER A 2 23.60 -0.89 -1.79
C SER A 2 24.57 -0.02 -2.58
N SER A 3 24.66 -0.19 -3.89
CA SER A 3 25.57 0.61 -4.73
C SER A 3 24.98 1.97 -5.15
N PHE A 4 23.70 2.21 -4.89
CA PHE A 4 23.05 3.49 -5.26
C PHE A 4 23.21 4.57 -4.18
N ALA A 5 23.35 4.18 -2.90
CA ALA A 5 23.58 5.12 -1.79
C ALA A 5 25.07 5.36 -1.48
N GLY A 6 25.99 4.73 -2.22
CA GLY A 6 27.42 4.74 -1.90
C GLY A 6 28.23 5.94 -2.42
N VAL A 7 27.67 6.75 -3.33
CA VAL A 7 28.40 7.88 -3.97
C VAL A 7 27.64 9.21 -3.86
N LEU A 8 26.80 9.34 -2.83
CA LEU A 8 26.31 10.65 -2.39
C LEU A 8 27.03 10.94 -1.07
N THR A 9 27.88 11.97 -1.06
CA THR A 9 28.40 12.49 0.21
C THR A 9 27.20 12.87 1.09
N GLU A 10 27.29 12.67 2.41
CA GLU A 10 26.20 13.02 3.34
C GLU A 10 25.71 14.47 3.15
N ASP A 11 26.57 15.33 2.63
CA ASP A 11 26.26 16.74 2.32
C ASP A 11 25.11 16.90 1.33
N CYS A 12 24.93 16.00 0.35
CA CYS A 12 23.76 16.03 -0.53
C CYS A 12 22.44 15.75 0.22
N PHE A 13 22.48 14.97 1.31
CA PHE A 13 21.32 14.73 2.16
C PHE A 13 21.08 15.85 3.19
N LYS A 14 22.06 16.72 3.42
CA LYS A 14 21.95 17.90 4.31
C LYS A 14 21.30 19.11 3.64
N ILE A 15 21.10 19.08 2.31
CA ILE A 15 20.41 20.15 1.59
C ILE A 15 18.91 20.07 1.89
N SER A 16 18.43 20.96 2.75
CA SER A 16 17.00 21.17 2.94
C SER A 16 16.43 21.94 1.75
N SER A 17 15.31 21.46 1.18
CA SER A 17 14.56 22.22 0.17
C SER A 17 14.25 23.63 0.68
N SER A 18 14.66 24.66 -0.07
CA SER A 18 14.33 26.07 0.20
C SER A 18 12.83 26.33 0.15
N LYS A 19 12.09 25.46 -0.55
CA LYS A 19 10.64 25.44 -0.57
C LYS A 19 10.16 24.46 0.49
N SER A 20 9.47 24.95 1.51
CA SER A 20 8.70 24.08 2.40
C SER A 20 7.60 23.41 1.58
N TYR A 21 7.85 22.17 1.14
CA TYR A 21 6.79 21.36 0.59
C TYR A 21 5.87 21.00 1.74
N THR A 22 4.80 21.77 1.91
CA THR A 22 3.70 21.36 2.76
C THR A 22 3.06 20.17 2.06
N PHE A 23 3.55 18.97 2.37
CA PHE A 23 2.66 17.81 2.37
C PHE A 23 1.41 18.28 3.13
N SER A 24 0.23 18.23 2.49
CA SER A 24 -1.05 18.53 3.14
C SER A 24 -0.97 18.01 4.56
N LYS A 25 -0.85 18.94 5.53
CA LYS A 25 -0.27 18.74 6.88
C LYS A 25 -0.22 17.26 7.22
N LYS A 26 0.94 16.60 7.22
CA LYS A 26 0.97 15.20 7.69
C LYS A 26 0.28 15.19 9.05
N PRO A 27 -0.93 14.61 9.22
CA PRO A 27 -1.54 14.56 10.52
C PRO A 27 -0.56 14.01 11.56
N LYS A 28 -0.64 14.49 12.79
CA LYS A 28 0.30 14.07 13.84
C LYS A 28 0.08 12.57 14.08
N PRO A 29 1.14 11.77 14.32
CA PRO A 29 0.98 10.39 14.77
C PRO A 29 -0.01 10.34 15.93
N GLY A 30 -1.09 9.56 15.80
CA GLY A 30 -2.15 9.45 16.82
C GLY A 30 -3.30 10.47 16.74
N THR A 31 -3.24 11.49 15.87
CA THR A 31 -4.42 12.34 15.57
C THR A 31 -4.59 12.48 14.06
N ASN A 32 -5.56 11.75 13.51
CA ASN A 32 -5.95 11.70 12.09
C ASN A 32 -4.89 11.20 11.08
N TRP A 33 -3.71 10.73 11.51
CA TRP A 33 -2.78 10.01 10.64
C TRP A 33 -3.10 8.54 10.74
N ASN A 34 -3.67 7.97 9.68
CA ASN A 34 -3.63 6.54 9.50
C ASN A 34 -2.18 6.16 9.23
N LEU A 35 -1.44 5.80 10.30
CA LEU A 35 -0.14 5.13 10.20
C LEU A 35 -0.19 3.94 9.23
N PHE A 36 -1.39 3.40 9.10
CA PHE A 36 -1.74 2.26 8.28
C PHE A 36 -2.77 2.71 7.25
N PRO A 37 -2.36 3.14 6.04
CA PRO A 37 -3.29 3.55 5.00
C PRO A 37 -4.29 2.42 4.70
N GLY A 38 -3.87 1.16 4.81
CA GLY A 38 -4.72 -0.02 4.62
C GLY A 38 -5.89 -0.14 5.58
N LYS A 39 -5.84 0.49 6.77
CA LYS A 39 -6.88 0.36 7.81
C LYS A 39 -8.25 0.86 7.36
N THR A 40 -8.29 1.91 6.55
CA THR A 40 -9.54 2.48 6.03
C THR A 40 -9.80 2.09 4.57
N TRP A 41 -8.95 1.26 3.97
CA TRP A 41 -9.09 0.91 2.56
C TRP A 41 -10.05 -0.24 2.38
N ASN A 42 -11.05 -0.03 1.53
CA ASN A 42 -11.88 -1.11 1.02
C ASN A 42 -11.01 -2.02 0.11
N LYS A 43 -11.00 -3.32 0.38
CA LYS A 43 -10.21 -4.33 -0.34
C LYS A 43 -10.47 -4.34 -1.86
N THR A 44 -11.72 -4.14 -2.27
CA THR A 44 -12.08 -4.02 -3.69
C THR A 44 -11.51 -2.74 -4.30
N PHE A 45 -11.62 -1.60 -3.61
CA PHE A 45 -10.99 -0.36 -4.08
C PHE A 45 -9.48 -0.50 -4.21
N TYR A 46 -8.82 -1.17 -3.26
CA TYR A 46 -7.39 -1.46 -3.31
C TYR A 46 -7.02 -2.28 -4.55
N CYS A 47 -7.72 -3.39 -4.80
CA CYS A 47 -7.50 -4.22 -5.98
C CYS A 47 -7.72 -3.47 -7.30
N GLN A 48 -8.73 -2.60 -7.37
CA GLN A 48 -8.97 -1.76 -8.55
C GLN A 48 -7.83 -0.77 -8.81
N LYS A 49 -7.20 -0.24 -7.75
CA LYS A 49 -6.03 0.64 -7.88
C LYS A 49 -4.75 -0.10 -8.23
N LEU A 50 -4.57 -1.33 -7.76
CA LEU A 50 -3.44 -2.19 -8.12
C LEU A 50 -3.51 -2.68 -9.57
N HIS A 51 -4.72 -2.97 -10.05
CA HIS A 51 -4.97 -3.62 -11.33
C HIS A 51 -5.85 -2.77 -12.26
N PRO A 52 -5.48 -1.51 -12.55
CA PRO A 52 -6.33 -0.57 -13.31
C PRO A 52 -6.57 -1.02 -14.77
N GLN A 53 -5.73 -1.89 -15.31
CA GLN A 53 -5.84 -2.45 -16.66
C GLN A 53 -6.98 -3.47 -16.79
N PHE A 54 -7.53 -3.95 -15.68
CA PHE A 54 -8.56 -4.98 -15.66
C PHE A 54 -9.92 -4.39 -15.27
N LEU A 55 -11.00 -4.82 -15.95
CA LEU A 55 -12.35 -4.33 -15.69
C LEU A 55 -13.03 -5.12 -14.57
N GLY A 56 -13.70 -4.40 -13.67
CA GLY A 56 -14.54 -4.99 -12.62
C GLY A 56 -13.76 -5.85 -11.63
N VAL A 57 -12.56 -5.44 -11.25
CA VAL A 57 -11.75 -6.16 -10.25
C VAL A 57 -12.39 -6.05 -8.87
N THR A 58 -12.49 -7.18 -8.17
CA THR A 58 -12.98 -7.30 -6.79
C THR A 58 -11.93 -7.93 -5.89
N GLY A 59 -11.90 -7.52 -4.62
CA GLY A 59 -10.99 -8.05 -3.61
C GLY A 59 -11.71 -9.04 -2.70
N HIS A 60 -11.12 -10.22 -2.50
CA HIS A 60 -11.67 -11.30 -1.70
C HIS A 60 -10.67 -11.82 -0.68
N ASP A 61 -11.14 -12.00 0.55
CA ASP A 61 -10.44 -12.80 1.54
C ASP A 61 -10.57 -14.28 1.20
N HIS A 62 -9.58 -15.05 1.62
CA HIS A 62 -9.56 -16.49 1.40
C HIS A 62 -8.72 -17.13 2.50
N ASP A 63 -9.27 -18.14 3.16
CA ASP A 63 -8.72 -18.69 4.41
C ASP A 63 -7.28 -19.19 4.26
N SER A 64 -6.92 -19.72 3.09
CA SER A 64 -5.53 -20.16 2.82
C SER A 64 -4.51 -19.01 2.72
N TYR A 65 -4.98 -17.77 2.53
CA TYR A 65 -4.16 -16.58 2.31
C TYR A 65 -4.22 -15.58 3.48
N THR A 66 -5.30 -15.62 4.27
CA THR A 66 -5.49 -14.83 5.50
C THR A 66 -4.30 -14.88 6.47
N PRO A 67 -3.72 -16.05 6.83
CA PRO A 67 -2.58 -16.14 7.75
C PRO A 67 -1.31 -15.41 7.26
N ARG A 68 -1.25 -15.07 5.98
CA ARG A 68 -0.12 -14.37 5.34
C ARG A 68 -0.48 -12.94 4.98
N CYS A 69 -1.63 -12.45 5.42
CA CYS A 69 -2.21 -11.15 5.07
C CYS A 69 -2.16 -10.91 3.55
N LYS A 70 -2.63 -11.90 2.78
CA LYS A 70 -2.73 -11.85 1.32
C LYS A 70 -4.20 -11.78 0.88
N LEU A 71 -4.45 -10.97 -0.15
CA LEU A 71 -5.76 -10.72 -0.73
C LEU A 71 -5.83 -11.26 -2.16
N LEU A 72 -6.97 -11.84 -2.54
CA LEU A 72 -7.24 -12.22 -3.93
C LEU A 72 -7.92 -11.07 -4.67
N CYS A 73 -7.27 -10.57 -5.72
CA CYS A 73 -7.84 -9.60 -6.65
C CYS A 73 -8.31 -10.32 -7.92
N CYS A 74 -9.63 -10.38 -8.13
CA CYS A 74 -10.25 -11.14 -9.22
C CYS A 74 -10.91 -10.19 -10.23
N PRO A 75 -10.41 -10.08 -11.47
CA PRO A 75 -11.12 -9.38 -12.54
C PRO A 75 -12.37 -10.12 -12.99
N LYS A 76 -13.44 -9.38 -13.31
CA LYS A 76 -14.71 -9.97 -13.74
C LYS A 76 -14.61 -10.84 -15.00
N TYR A 77 -13.76 -10.44 -15.95
CA TYR A 77 -13.66 -11.08 -17.27
C TYR A 77 -12.35 -11.86 -17.47
N HIS A 78 -11.60 -12.11 -16.40
CA HIS A 78 -10.35 -12.86 -16.44
C HIS A 78 -10.48 -14.15 -15.65
N ARG A 79 -9.93 -15.25 -16.17
CA ARG A 79 -10.08 -16.58 -15.54
C ARG A 79 -9.25 -16.75 -14.27
N THR A 80 -8.21 -15.94 -14.10
CA THR A 80 -7.30 -16.04 -12.96
C THR A 80 -7.43 -14.83 -12.05
N CYS A 81 -7.42 -15.08 -10.75
CA CYS A 81 -7.22 -14.05 -9.73
C CYS A 81 -5.74 -13.87 -9.44
N PHE A 82 -5.38 -12.67 -9.01
CA PHE A 82 -4.03 -12.33 -8.57
C PHE A 82 -3.96 -12.36 -7.05
N VAL A 83 -2.87 -12.91 -6.52
CA VAL A 83 -2.58 -12.86 -5.08
C VAL A 83 -1.74 -11.61 -4.83
N ASN A 84 -2.24 -10.71 -4.00
CA ASN A 84 -1.57 -9.47 -3.65
C ASN A 84 -1.35 -9.40 -2.14
N ASP A 85 -0.23 -8.80 -1.73
CA ASP A 85 -0.01 -8.49 -0.33
C ASP A 85 -0.97 -7.39 0.11
N MET A 86 -1.54 -7.52 1.31
CA MET A 86 -2.38 -6.48 1.88
C MET A 86 -1.52 -5.28 2.31
N ALA A 87 -2.06 -4.07 2.15
CA ALA A 87 -1.39 -2.87 2.65
C ALA A 87 -1.38 -2.85 4.18
N ASP A 88 -0.37 -2.20 4.79
CA ASP A 88 -0.24 -2.17 6.24
C ASP A 88 -1.51 -1.67 6.94
N GLY A 89 -1.91 -2.44 7.97
CA GLY A 89 -3.11 -2.31 8.79
C GLY A 89 -4.45 -2.55 8.09
N MET A 90 -4.45 -3.05 6.85
CA MET A 90 -5.62 -3.73 6.30
C MET A 90 -5.88 -5.02 7.10
N GLY A 91 -7.12 -5.26 7.50
CA GLY A 91 -7.46 -6.42 8.31
C GLY A 91 -7.31 -7.72 7.51
N CYS A 92 -6.42 -8.62 7.94
CA CYS A 92 -6.22 -9.91 7.29
C CYS A 92 -7.12 -11.04 7.80
N GLY A 93 -7.87 -10.81 8.89
CA GLY A 93 -8.65 -11.86 9.56
C GLY A 93 -7.76 -12.66 10.51
N GLY A 94 -8.33 -13.10 11.62
CA GLY A 94 -7.63 -13.59 12.80
C GLY A 94 -7.95 -12.68 13.98
N GLU A 95 -8.74 -13.20 14.92
CA GLU A 95 -8.87 -12.62 16.26
C GLU A 95 -7.59 -12.84 17.08
#